data_AF-A0AAN0M1F1-F1
#
_entry.id   AF-A0AAN0M1F1-F1
#
_cell.length_a   1.000
_cell.length_b   1.000
_cell.length_c   1.000
_cell.angle_alpha   90.00
_cell.angle_beta   90.00
_cell.angle_gamma   90.00
#
_symmetry.space_group_name_H-M   'P 1'
#
loop_
_entity.id
_entity.type
_entity.pdbx_description
1 polymer ?
#
loop_
_entity_poly.entity_id
_entity_poly.type
_entity_poly.pdbx_seq_one_letter_code
_entity_poly.pdbx_strand_id
1 'polypeptide(L)'
;MFAKNERVKKMYQDDWNGAVLDRTYIAIVEGRVQKENDTIKSFLRENKTTHMYSTTTGQEAITHYSVIRRSEKFSLLKVQLDTGRKNQIRVHMLDIGHPIIGDRKYDAKTNPIKRMGLHAYRMILKHPKSGKVMEFISPLPPKFKRLTRVTEQQIESI
;
A
#
# COMPACT_ATOMS: atom_id res chain seq x y z
N MET A 1 -10.26 -9.43 -1.47
CA MET A 1 -11.48 -10.08 -0.92
C MET A 1 -12.51 -10.12 -2.03
N PHE A 2 -13.23 -11.23 -2.15
CA PHE A 2 -14.35 -11.38 -3.07
C PHE A 2 -15.59 -11.78 -2.27
N ALA A 3 -16.70 -11.09 -2.49
CA ALA A 3 -17.98 -11.48 -1.93
C ALA A 3 -18.57 -12.64 -2.76
N LYS A 4 -19.06 -13.69 -2.09
CA LYS A 4 -19.63 -14.87 -2.75
C LYS A 4 -21.07 -14.67 -3.23
N ASN A 5 -21.72 -13.58 -2.83
CA ASN A 5 -23.05 -13.22 -3.29
C ASN A 5 -23.23 -11.69 -3.29
N GLU A 6 -24.23 -11.23 -4.03
CA GLU A 6 -24.51 -9.81 -4.24
C GLU A 6 -24.92 -9.08 -2.96
N ARG A 7 -25.69 -9.75 -2.07
CA ARG A 7 -26.13 -9.15 -0.81
C ARG A 7 -24.94 -8.75 0.07
N VAL A 8 -23.98 -9.66 0.26
CA VAL A 8 -22.75 -9.40 1.03
C VAL A 8 -21.87 -8.36 0.33
N LYS A 9 -21.79 -8.42 -1.00
CA LYS A 9 -21.07 -7.40 -1.80
C LYS A 9 -21.60 -6.00 -1.48
N LYS A 10 -22.92 -5.81 -1.56
CA LYS A 10 -23.57 -4.52 -1.32
C LYS A 10 -23.34 -4.03 0.11
N MET A 11 -23.50 -4.89 1.12
CA MET A 11 -23.23 -4.52 2.52
C MET A 11 -21.81 -3.98 2.74
N TYR A 12 -20.80 -4.61 2.13
CA TYR A 12 -19.43 -4.10 2.21
C TYR A 12 -19.20 -2.81 1.42
N GLN A 13 -19.90 -2.61 0.30
CA GLN A 13 -19.76 -1.40 -0.51
C GLN A 13 -20.41 -0.19 0.17
N ASP A 14 -21.56 -0.39 0.82
CA ASP A 14 -22.32 0.67 1.48
C ASP A 14 -21.58 1.22 2.73
N ASP A 15 -20.84 0.36 3.45
CA ASP A 15 -20.05 0.75 4.63
C ASP A 15 -18.59 0.26 4.56
N TRP A 16 -17.91 0.53 3.45
CA TRP A 16 -16.53 0.08 3.30
C TRP A 16 -15.59 0.67 4.36
N ASN A 17 -15.75 1.96 4.66
CA ASN A 17 -14.87 2.69 5.58
C ASN A 17 -15.12 2.32 7.04
N GLY A 18 -16.35 1.96 7.43
CA GLY A 18 -16.63 1.45 8.79
C GLY A 18 -16.32 -0.04 8.95
N ALA A 19 -16.42 -0.81 7.87
CA ALA A 19 -16.14 -2.24 7.90
C ALA A 19 -14.64 -2.56 7.92
N VAL A 20 -13.81 -1.80 7.20
CA VAL A 20 -12.36 -2.06 7.11
C VAL A 20 -11.61 -1.34 8.22
N LEU A 21 -10.91 -2.11 9.05
CA LEU A 21 -10.21 -1.62 10.24
C LEU A 21 -8.71 -1.42 10.00
N ASP A 22 -8.09 -2.25 9.16
CA ASP A 22 -6.68 -2.12 8.79
C ASP A 22 -6.45 -2.56 7.34
N ARG A 23 -5.60 -1.80 6.64
CA ARG A 23 -5.05 -2.18 5.33
C ARG A 23 -3.56 -1.88 5.35
N THR A 24 -2.78 -2.93 5.58
CA THR A 24 -1.32 -2.85 5.60
C THR A 24 -0.74 -3.43 4.32
N TYR A 25 0.12 -2.66 3.68
CA TYR A 25 0.89 -3.03 2.50
C TYR A 25 2.38 -3.01 2.82
N ILE A 26 3.15 -3.76 2.03
CA ILE A 26 4.59 -3.70 2.03
C ILE A 26 5.05 -3.17 0.68
N ALA A 27 5.85 -2.10 0.71
CA ALA A 27 6.39 -1.45 -0.48
C ALA A 27 7.92 -1.51 -0.49
N ILE A 28 8.51 -1.81 -1.64
CA ILE A 28 9.93 -1.59 -1.91
C ILE A 28 10.03 -0.38 -2.83
N VAL A 29 10.66 0.67 -2.36
CA VAL A 29 10.83 1.93 -3.07
C VAL A 29 12.28 2.18 -3.46
N GLU A 30 12.49 2.97 -4.50
CA GLU A 30 13.81 3.39 -4.94
C GLU A 30 14.47 4.36 -3.97
N GLY A 31 15.77 4.20 -3.78
CA GLY A 31 16.59 5.04 -2.92
C GLY A 31 16.41 4.77 -1.42
N ARG A 32 17.05 5.64 -0.64
CA ARG A 32 17.04 5.62 0.82
C ARG A 32 16.04 6.66 1.34
N VAL A 33 14.88 6.21 1.82
CA VAL A 33 13.88 7.08 2.47
C VAL A 33 14.47 7.58 3.78
N GLN A 34 14.56 8.90 3.95
CA GLN A 34 15.28 9.50 5.09
C GLN A 34 14.50 9.43 6.40
N LYS A 35 13.20 9.71 6.36
CA LYS A 35 12.34 9.67 7.56
C LYS A 35 12.08 8.23 7.99
N GLU A 36 12.04 7.98 9.30
CA GLU A 36 11.69 6.67 9.88
C GLU A 36 10.21 6.34 9.69
N ASN A 37 9.36 7.34 9.86
CA ASN A 37 7.94 7.27 9.62
C ASN A 37 7.45 8.64 9.14
N ASP A 38 6.37 8.65 8.38
CA ASP A 38 5.70 9.89 7.98
C ASP A 38 4.26 9.61 7.53
N THR A 39 3.50 10.70 7.37
CA THR A 39 2.16 10.69 6.79
C THR A 39 2.13 11.57 5.55
N ILE A 40 1.73 10.99 4.42
CA ILE A 40 1.57 11.71 3.15
C ILE A 40 0.09 11.95 2.94
N LYS A 41 -0.30 13.23 2.87
CA LYS A 41 -1.67 13.68 2.60
C LYS A 41 -1.72 14.52 1.33
N SER A 42 -2.61 14.17 0.41
CA SER A 42 -2.90 14.96 -0.78
C SER A 42 -4.32 14.68 -1.29
N PHE A 43 -4.76 15.38 -2.33
CA PHE A 43 -5.95 15.00 -3.08
C PHE A 43 -5.53 14.33 -4.38
N LEU A 44 -6.20 13.23 -4.75
CA LEU A 44 -5.92 12.52 -5.98
C LEU A 44 -7.03 12.71 -7.01
N ARG A 45 -6.61 12.89 -8.26
CA ARG A 45 -7.49 12.90 -9.45
C ARG A 45 -6.96 11.98 -10.52
N GLU A 46 -7.87 11.48 -11.35
CA GLU A 46 -7.56 10.74 -12.56
C GLU A 46 -7.60 11.66 -13.77
N ASN A 47 -6.58 11.61 -14.62
CA ASN A 47 -6.59 12.31 -15.90
C ASN A 47 -7.25 11.46 -17.01
N LYS A 48 -7.34 12.04 -18.23
CA LYS A 48 -7.94 11.37 -19.40
C LYS A 48 -7.23 10.07 -19.82
N THR A 49 -5.96 9.87 -19.44
CA THR A 49 -5.16 8.68 -19.76
C THR A 49 -5.14 7.65 -18.63
N THR A 50 -6.07 7.76 -17.66
CA THR A 50 -6.19 6.89 -16.47
C THR A 50 -5.01 6.95 -15.50
N HIS A 51 -4.20 8.00 -15.57
CA HIS A 51 -3.09 8.24 -14.66
C HIS A 51 -3.60 9.06 -13.47
N MET A 52 -3.38 8.52 -12.27
CA MET A 52 -3.69 9.19 -10.99
C MET A 52 -2.54 10.10 -10.62
N TYR A 53 -2.80 11.30 -10.13
CA TYR A 53 -1.77 12.25 -9.71
C TYR A 53 -2.26 13.11 -8.52
N SER A 54 -1.31 13.65 -7.76
CA SER A 54 -1.59 14.56 -6.65
C SER A 54 -1.95 15.97 -7.11
N THR A 55 -2.91 16.58 -6.44
CA THR A 55 -3.47 17.89 -6.76
C THR A 55 -4.08 18.51 -5.50
N THR A 56 -4.54 19.77 -5.60
CA THR A 56 -5.22 20.51 -4.53
C THR A 56 -6.73 20.27 -4.48
N THR A 57 -7.28 19.52 -5.44
CA THR A 57 -8.73 19.22 -5.55
C THR A 57 -8.94 17.73 -5.81
N GLY A 58 -10.12 17.19 -5.52
CA GLY A 58 -10.43 15.78 -5.82
C GLY A 58 -10.69 14.96 -4.56
N GLN A 59 -10.26 13.70 -4.55
CA GLN A 59 -10.53 12.80 -3.42
C GLN A 59 -9.35 12.78 -2.47
N GLU A 60 -9.60 13.05 -1.19
CA GLU A 60 -8.58 13.00 -0.15
C GLU A 60 -7.94 11.59 -0.09
N ALA A 61 -6.62 11.60 0.00
CA ALA A 61 -5.77 10.44 0.11
C ALA A 61 -4.79 10.62 1.27
N ILE A 62 -4.80 9.66 2.21
CA ILE A 62 -3.95 9.65 3.40
C ILE A 62 -3.23 8.30 3.47
N THR A 63 -1.90 8.35 3.43
CA THR A 63 -1.01 7.19 3.46
C THR A 63 0.00 7.38 4.58
N HIS A 64 0.06 6.44 5.50
CA HIS A 64 1.11 6.37 6.53
C HIS A 64 2.17 5.39 6.09
N TYR A 65 3.44 5.67 6.38
CA TYR A 65 4.49 4.66 6.22
C TYR A 65 5.46 4.67 7.39
N SER A 66 6.09 3.52 7.60
CA SER A 66 7.25 3.34 8.45
C SER A 66 8.30 2.51 7.71
N VAL A 67 9.56 2.84 7.91
CA VAL A 67 10.67 2.12 7.30
C VAL A 67 10.96 0.87 8.11
N ILE A 68 10.90 -0.29 7.45
CA ILE A 68 11.30 -1.57 8.04
C ILE A 68 12.81 -1.75 7.88
N ARG A 69 13.32 -1.41 6.68
CA ARG A 69 14.73 -1.62 6.33
C ARG A 69 15.18 -0.69 5.22
N ARG A 70 16.45 -0.28 5.25
CA ARG A 70 17.07 0.55 4.21
C ARG A 70 18.33 -0.09 3.65
N SER A 71 18.62 0.27 2.41
CA SER A 71 19.91 0.15 1.77
C SER A 71 20.17 1.46 1.01
N GLU A 72 21.32 1.60 0.35
CA GLU A 72 21.57 2.75 -0.53
C GLU A 72 20.61 2.78 -1.73
N LYS A 73 20.27 1.61 -2.27
CA LYS A 73 19.48 1.50 -3.51
C LYS A 73 17.98 1.44 -3.28
N PHE A 74 17.53 0.89 -2.16
CA PHE A 74 16.12 0.61 -1.90
C PHE A 74 15.76 0.75 -0.42
N SER A 75 14.49 1.04 -0.16
CA SER A 75 13.89 1.01 1.18
C SER A 75 12.67 0.08 1.19
N LEU A 76 12.54 -0.74 2.23
CA LEU A 76 11.38 -1.57 2.51
C LEU A 76 10.49 -0.85 3.52
N LEU A 77 9.24 -0.61 3.16
CA LEU A 77 8.28 0.17 3.94
C LEU A 77 7.08 -0.69 4.34
N LYS A 78 6.63 -0.53 5.58
CA LYS A 78 5.26 -0.82 5.99
C LYS A 78 4.42 0.41 5.66
N VAL A 79 3.32 0.21 4.93
CA VAL A 79 2.43 1.26 4.48
C VAL A 79 1.02 0.97 4.97
N GLN A 80 0.37 1.94 5.61
CA GLN A 80 -1.01 1.82 6.12
C GLN A 80 -1.90 2.88 5.47
N LEU A 81 -3.13 2.49 5.18
CA LEU A 81 -4.08 3.29 4.40
C LEU A 81 -5.36 3.64 5.17
N ASP A 82 -5.50 4.92 5.50
CA ASP A 82 -6.77 5.48 5.99
C ASP A 82 -7.79 5.55 4.83
N THR A 83 -7.33 5.93 3.64
CA THR A 83 -8.15 6.00 2.42
C THR A 83 -7.72 4.98 1.38
N GLY A 84 -8.64 4.56 0.50
CA GLY A 84 -8.39 3.54 -0.52
C GLY A 84 -8.50 4.04 -1.96
N ARG A 85 -7.81 5.13 -2.33
CA ARG A 85 -7.91 5.69 -3.68
C ARG A 85 -7.12 4.86 -4.70
N LYS A 86 -7.56 4.90 -5.97
CA LYS A 86 -6.88 4.20 -7.07
C LYS A 86 -5.42 4.64 -7.13
N ASN A 87 -4.50 3.68 -7.20
CA ASN A 87 -3.04 3.90 -7.25
C ASN A 87 -2.46 4.79 -6.13
N GLN A 88 -3.15 4.98 -5.01
CA GLN A 88 -2.76 5.93 -3.96
C GLN A 88 -1.31 5.80 -3.49
N ILE A 89 -0.91 4.58 -3.07
CA ILE A 89 0.47 4.33 -2.60
C ILE A 89 1.48 4.65 -3.70
N ARG A 90 1.18 4.30 -4.96
CA ARG A 90 2.09 4.49 -6.10
C ARG A 90 2.36 5.98 -6.34
N VAL A 91 1.30 6.80 -6.30
CA VAL A 91 1.40 8.26 -6.42
C VAL A 91 2.16 8.85 -5.24
N HIS A 92 1.77 8.52 -4.01
CA HIS A 92 2.39 9.12 -2.82
C HIS A 92 3.88 8.78 -2.70
N MET A 93 4.28 7.56 -3.05
CA MET A 93 5.69 7.16 -3.05
C MET A 93 6.48 7.93 -4.12
N LEU A 94 5.88 8.18 -5.30
CA LEU A 94 6.47 9.06 -6.32
C LEU A 94 6.59 10.51 -5.83
N ASP A 95 5.56 11.06 -5.19
CA ASP A 95 5.54 12.45 -4.71
C ASP A 95 6.67 12.75 -3.71
N ILE A 96 7.06 11.77 -2.90
CA ILE A 96 8.20 11.90 -1.97
C ILE A 96 9.56 11.55 -2.61
N GLY A 97 9.61 11.35 -3.92
CA GLY A 97 10.84 11.06 -4.67
C GLY A 97 11.31 9.61 -4.62
N HIS A 98 10.49 8.70 -4.11
CA HIS A 98 10.83 7.29 -3.88
C HIS A 98 9.83 6.36 -4.59
N PRO A 99 9.80 6.31 -5.94
CA PRO A 99 8.84 5.48 -6.66
C PRO A 99 8.98 4.00 -6.30
N ILE A 100 7.88 3.25 -6.39
CA ILE A 100 7.86 1.81 -6.12
C ILE A 100 8.63 1.08 -7.22
N ILE A 101 9.56 0.19 -6.87
CA ILE A 101 10.33 -0.55 -7.88
C ILE A 101 9.41 -1.34 -8.82
N GLY A 102 9.80 -1.41 -10.10
CA GLY A 102 9.04 -2.09 -11.14
C GLY A 102 7.75 -1.37 -11.58
N ASP A 103 7.45 -0.21 -11.02
CA ASP A 103 6.30 0.60 -11.39
C ASP A 103 6.60 1.62 -12.50
N ARG A 104 6.71 1.13 -13.75
CA ARG A 104 7.04 1.98 -14.91
C ARG A 104 6.02 3.11 -15.15
N LYS A 105 4.77 2.97 -14.69
CA LYS A 105 3.73 4.01 -14.87
C LYS A 105 3.97 5.22 -13.95
N TYR A 106 4.69 5.01 -12.85
CA TYR A 106 5.01 6.02 -11.84
C TYR A 106 6.53 6.15 -11.69
N ASP A 107 7.22 6.24 -12.82
CA ASP A 107 8.62 6.63 -12.97
C ASP A 107 9.67 5.77 -12.24
N ALA A 108 9.34 4.53 -11.89
CA ALA A 108 10.35 3.58 -11.41
C ALA A 108 11.41 3.31 -12.48
N LYS A 109 12.68 3.48 -12.11
CA LYS A 109 13.83 3.29 -13.01
C LYS A 109 14.35 1.86 -12.99
N THR A 110 14.03 1.10 -11.95
CA THR A 110 14.55 -0.24 -11.68
C THR A 110 13.42 -1.26 -11.57
N ASN A 111 13.69 -2.52 -11.92
CA ASN A 111 12.75 -3.63 -11.76
C ASN A 111 13.46 -4.95 -11.36
N PRO A 112 14.20 -4.96 -10.24
CA PRO A 112 15.06 -6.09 -9.88
C PRO A 112 14.30 -7.38 -9.58
N ILE A 113 13.00 -7.31 -9.24
CA ILE A 113 12.17 -8.48 -8.92
C ILE A 113 11.24 -8.91 -10.08
N LYS A 114 11.32 -8.22 -11.23
CA LYS A 114 10.48 -8.44 -12.43
C LYS A 114 8.97 -8.37 -12.12
N ARG A 115 8.57 -7.49 -11.20
CA ARG A 115 7.19 -7.14 -10.84
C ARG A 115 7.21 -5.87 -9.99
N MET A 116 6.04 -5.26 -9.80
CA MET A 116 5.90 -4.16 -8.86
C MET A 116 6.25 -4.61 -7.43
N GLY A 117 7.05 -3.80 -6.76
CA GLY A 117 7.44 -3.92 -5.36
C GLY A 117 6.35 -3.51 -4.38
N LEU A 118 5.08 -3.78 -4.69
CA LEU A 118 3.94 -3.52 -3.81
C LEU A 118 3.20 -4.82 -3.51
N HIS A 119 2.93 -5.07 -2.23
CA HIS A 119 2.28 -6.29 -1.74
C HIS A 119 1.24 -5.96 -0.68
N ALA A 120 -0.01 -6.38 -0.89
CA ALA A 120 -1.04 -6.31 0.16
C ALA A 120 -0.74 -7.39 1.20
N TYR A 121 -0.35 -6.97 2.40
CA TYR A 121 0.18 -7.87 3.43
C TYR A 121 -0.89 -8.27 4.44
N ARG A 122 -1.58 -7.30 5.03
CA ARG A 122 -2.62 -7.56 6.04
C ARG A 122 -3.87 -6.76 5.74
N MET A 123 -5.00 -7.37 6.02
CA MET A 123 -6.30 -6.70 6.01
C MET A 123 -7.13 -7.18 7.20
N ILE A 124 -7.66 -6.24 7.97
CA ILE A 124 -8.56 -6.50 9.09
C ILE A 124 -9.90 -5.84 8.77
N LEU A 125 -10.99 -6.59 8.90
CA LEU A 125 -12.33 -6.08 8.62
C LEU A 125 -13.40 -6.78 9.47
N LYS A 126 -14.54 -6.09 9.68
CA LYS A 126 -15.71 -6.66 10.33
C LYS A 126 -16.58 -7.39 9.32
N HIS A 127 -17.01 -8.61 9.64
CA HIS A 127 -17.99 -9.32 8.83
C HIS A 127 -19.36 -8.62 8.93
N PRO A 128 -20.00 -8.23 7.81
CA PRO A 128 -21.11 -7.26 7.81
C PRO A 128 -22.39 -7.83 8.42
N LYS A 129 -22.52 -9.16 8.49
CA LYS A 129 -23.69 -9.81 9.10
C LYS A 129 -23.48 -10.17 10.57
N SER A 130 -22.28 -10.64 10.93
CA SER A 130 -22.03 -11.17 12.27
C SER A 130 -21.27 -10.22 13.18
N GLY A 131 -20.73 -9.12 12.64
CA GLY A 131 -19.87 -8.19 13.38
C GLY A 131 -18.48 -8.74 13.75
N LYS A 132 -18.22 -10.04 13.51
CA LYS A 132 -16.94 -10.68 13.85
C LYS A 132 -15.79 -9.99 13.13
N VAL A 133 -14.77 -9.60 13.88
CA VAL A 133 -13.51 -9.11 13.32
C VAL A 133 -12.76 -10.28 12.68
N MET A 134 -12.35 -10.09 11.43
CA MET A 134 -11.62 -11.06 10.63
C MET A 134 -10.29 -10.45 10.22
N GLU A 135 -9.22 -11.21 10.40
CA GLU A 135 -7.87 -10.85 9.98
C GLU A 135 -7.39 -11.80 8.89
N PHE A 136 -6.78 -11.21 7.87
CA PHE A 136 -6.18 -11.93 6.75
C PHE A 136 -4.75 -11.45 6.55
N ILE A 137 -3.79 -12.39 6.57
CA ILE A 137 -2.37 -12.13 6.35
C ILE A 137 -1.90 -12.90 5.11
N SER A 138 -1.18 -12.22 4.24
CA SER A 138 -0.54 -12.75 3.05
C SER A 138 0.98 -12.67 3.22
N PRO A 139 1.68 -13.80 3.39
CA PRO A 139 3.10 -13.83 3.69
C PRO A 139 3.94 -13.00 2.71
N LEU A 140 5.02 -12.40 3.22
CA LEU A 140 5.90 -11.57 2.41
C LEU A 140 6.54 -12.41 1.28
N PRO A 141 6.46 -12.00 0.00
CA PRO A 141 6.96 -12.81 -1.10
C PRO A 141 8.48 -13.07 -1.00
N PRO A 142 8.98 -14.27 -1.38
CA PRO A 142 10.41 -14.60 -1.30
C PRO A 142 11.33 -13.61 -2.04
N LYS A 143 10.86 -13.04 -3.15
CA LYS A 143 11.61 -12.03 -3.91
C LYS A 143 11.82 -10.72 -3.12
N PHE A 144 10.86 -10.33 -2.27
CA PHE A 144 10.99 -9.17 -1.39
C PHE A 144 12.05 -9.46 -0.33
N LYS A 145 11.93 -10.61 0.36
CA LYS A 145 12.89 -11.07 1.36
C LYS A 145 14.32 -11.09 0.81
N ARG A 146 14.52 -11.71 -0.37
CA ARG A 146 15.83 -11.83 -1.00
C ARG A 146 16.43 -10.47 -1.40
N LEU A 147 15.64 -9.56 -1.95
CA LEU A 147 16.15 -8.25 -2.39
C LEU A 147 16.54 -7.37 -1.20
N THR A 148 15.68 -7.29 -0.19
CA THR A 148 15.86 -6.36 0.93
C THR A 148 16.70 -6.94 2.06
N ARG A 149 16.88 -8.27 2.09
CA ARG A 149 17.52 -9.02 3.16
C ARG A 149 16.87 -8.81 4.53
N VAL A 150 15.57 -8.44 4.56
CA VAL A 150 14.81 -8.25 5.79
C VAL A 150 14.85 -9.51 6.66
N THR A 151 15.00 -9.34 7.98
CA THR A 151 15.06 -10.46 8.94
C THR A 151 13.66 -10.89 9.35
N GLU A 152 13.52 -12.10 9.91
CA GLU A 152 12.23 -12.57 10.42
C GLU A 152 11.73 -11.68 11.59
N GLN A 153 12.62 -11.24 12.49
CA GLN A 153 12.27 -10.29 13.55
C GLN A 153 11.68 -8.97 13.00
N GLN A 154 12.22 -8.45 11.89
CA GLN A 154 11.69 -7.27 11.22
C GLN A 154 10.32 -7.55 10.56
N ILE A 155 10.09 -8.77 10.07
CA ILE A 155 8.80 -9.17 9.48
C ILE A 155 7.73 -9.33 10.57
N GLU A 156 8.09 -9.90 11.71
CA GLU A 156 7.20 -10.09 12.86
C GLU A 156 6.73 -8.75 13.46
N SER A 157 7.52 -7.67 13.30
CA SER A 157 7.14 -6.32 13.75
C SER A 157 6.14 -5.57 12.85
N ILE A 158 5.69 -6.17 11.74
CA ILE A 158 4.77 -5.55 10.76
C ILE A 158 3.31 -5.61 11.25
#